data_AF-A0A1H5WB04-F1
#
_entry.id   AF-A0A1H5WB04-F1
#
_cell.length_a   1.000
_cell.length_b   1.000
_cell.length_c   1.000
_cell.angle_alpha   90.00
_cell.angle_beta   90.00
_cell.angle_gamma   90.00
#
_symmetry.space_group_name_H-M   'P 1'
#
loop_
_entity.id
_entity.type
_entity.pdbx_description
1 polymer ?
#
loop_
_entity_poly.entity_id
_entity_poly.type
_entity_poly.pdbx_seq_one_letter_code
_entity_poly.pdbx_strand_id
1 'polypeptide(L)'
;MKILYLILLIVVVSCTTTGEEQSRAYVEGKVLTNLPATNVKIQLESKNIIISETILNSDKTFTLSGPIPGEDFSLKSNFKIKSFTGRSDLKITEDSLSIEFPKGANYENALELKLVK
;
A
#
# COMPACT_ATOMS: atom_id res chain seq x y z
N MET A 1 -8.25 -22.34 50.15
CA MET A 1 -9.20 -21.77 49.17
C MET A 1 -8.87 -20.31 48.77
N LYS A 2 -7.59 -19.96 48.52
CA LYS A 2 -7.20 -18.60 48.08
C LYS A 2 -6.47 -18.58 46.74
N ILE A 3 -5.80 -19.67 46.37
CA ILE A 3 -5.02 -19.79 45.12
C ILE A 3 -5.92 -20.06 43.90
N LEU A 4 -7.10 -20.65 44.10
CA LEU A 4 -8.03 -20.99 43.00
C LEU A 4 -8.67 -19.74 42.36
N TYR A 5 -8.82 -18.65 43.12
CA TYR A 5 -9.39 -17.39 42.62
C TYR A 5 -8.40 -16.56 41.80
N LEU A 6 -7.09 -16.78 41.97
CA LEU A 6 -6.05 -16.02 41.26
C LEU A 6 -5.89 -16.50 39.81
N ILE A 7 -6.13 -17.79 39.54
CA ILE A 7 -6.03 -18.39 38.21
C ILE A 7 -7.23 -17.98 37.33
N LEU A 8 -8.39 -17.74 37.94
CA LEU A 8 -9.61 -17.33 37.21
C LEU A 8 -9.52 -15.89 36.66
N LEU A 9 -8.66 -15.04 37.22
CA LEU A 9 -8.52 -13.64 36.77
C LEU A 9 -7.62 -13.47 35.53
N ILE A 10 -6.84 -14.49 35.15
CA ILE A 10 -5.85 -14.41 34.06
C ILE A 10 -6.51 -14.72 32.69
N VAL A 11 -7.70 -15.32 32.67
CA VAL A 11 -8.34 -15.81 31.43
C VAL A 11 -9.06 -14.71 30.64
N VAL A 12 -9.41 -13.57 31.27
CA VAL A 12 -10.17 -12.48 30.63
C VAL A 12 -9.31 -11.43 29.92
N VAL A 13 -7.98 -11.56 29.93
CA VAL A 13 -7.07 -10.72 29.12
C VAL A 13 -6.53 -11.53 27.94
N SER A 14 -7.44 -12.15 27.18
CA SER A 14 -7.10 -12.58 25.82
C SER A 14 -7.24 -11.34 24.94
N CYS A 15 -6.14 -10.62 24.73
CA CYS A 15 -6.05 -9.59 23.70
C CYS A 15 -6.10 -10.32 22.35
N THR A 16 -7.31 -10.51 21.81
CA THR A 16 -7.49 -10.99 20.45
C THR A 16 -7.17 -9.82 19.53
N THR A 17 -5.93 -9.73 19.03
CA THR A 17 -5.71 -9.01 17.78
C THR A 17 -6.27 -9.89 16.68
N THR A 18 -7.52 -9.67 16.31
CA THR A 18 -8.08 -10.20 15.07
C THR A 18 -7.15 -9.76 13.94
N GLY A 19 -6.42 -10.71 13.35
CA GLY A 19 -5.31 -10.45 12.42
C GLY A 19 -5.69 -9.69 11.14
N GLU A 20 -6.98 -9.44 10.92
CA GLU A 20 -7.51 -8.63 9.83
C GLU A 20 -7.39 -7.11 10.09
N GLU A 21 -7.32 -6.66 11.35
CA GLU A 21 -7.28 -5.22 11.68
C GLU A 21 -5.89 -4.56 11.53
N GLN A 22 -4.86 -5.30 11.09
CA GLN A 22 -3.50 -4.77 10.98
C GLN A 22 -2.83 -4.97 9.62
N SER A 23 -3.57 -5.36 8.58
CA SER A 23 -2.96 -5.44 7.25
C SER A 23 -2.50 -4.04 6.79
N ARG A 24 -1.24 -3.92 6.38
CA ARG A 24 -0.63 -2.67 5.92
C ARG A 24 -0.07 -2.86 4.52
N ALA A 25 -0.38 -1.92 3.65
CA ALA A 25 0.27 -1.80 2.35
C ALA A 25 1.65 -1.17 2.56
N TYR A 26 2.64 -1.68 1.81
CA TYR A 26 3.97 -1.10 1.71
C TYR A 26 4.42 -1.16 0.26
N VAL A 27 4.67 -0.01 -0.35
CA VAL A 27 5.18 0.05 -1.72
C VAL A 27 6.39 0.97 -1.77
N GLU A 28 7.51 0.41 -2.21
CA GLU A 28 8.73 1.12 -2.54
C GLU A 28 9.01 1.00 -4.03
N GLY A 29 9.45 2.09 -4.64
CA GLY A 29 9.75 2.10 -6.06
C GLY A 29 10.40 3.37 -6.56
N LYS A 30 10.58 3.41 -7.89
CA LYS A 30 11.07 4.57 -8.62
C LYS A 30 10.26 4.84 -9.86
N VAL A 31 10.32 6.09 -10.33
CA VAL A 31 9.56 6.56 -11.47
C VAL A 31 10.50 6.99 -12.59
N LEU A 32 10.34 6.34 -13.74
CA LEU A 32 11.00 6.64 -15.00
C LEU A 32 10.10 7.57 -15.83
N THR A 33 10.41 8.86 -15.80
CA THR A 33 9.66 9.87 -16.54
C THR A 33 10.51 11.09 -16.89
N ASN A 34 10.13 11.82 -17.93
CA ASN A 34 10.69 13.13 -18.27
C ASN A 34 9.98 14.29 -17.57
N LEU A 35 8.92 14.00 -16.80
CA LEU A 35 8.18 14.99 -16.03
C LEU A 35 9.03 15.53 -14.86
N PRO A 36 8.84 16.80 -14.45
CA PRO A 36 9.40 17.31 -13.20
C PRO A 36 8.89 16.49 -12.01
N ALA A 37 9.79 16.04 -11.15
CA ALA A 37 9.44 15.20 -10.00
C ALA A 37 8.39 15.84 -9.09
N THR A 38 8.50 17.16 -8.88
CA THR A 38 7.57 17.97 -8.07
C THR A 38 6.13 17.96 -8.59
N ASN A 39 5.90 17.56 -9.84
CA ASN A 39 4.57 17.49 -10.43
C ASN A 39 3.95 16.09 -10.30
N VAL A 40 4.76 15.08 -10.00
CA VAL A 40 4.30 13.68 -9.94
C VAL A 40 3.87 13.35 -8.52
N LYS A 41 2.57 13.09 -8.37
CA LYS A 41 1.95 12.62 -7.14
C LYS A 41 1.72 11.11 -7.26
N ILE A 42 2.10 10.38 -6.23
CA ILE A 42 1.85 8.94 -6.09
C ILE A 42 1.04 8.71 -4.81
N GLN A 43 0.00 7.88 -4.90
CA GLN A 43 -0.92 7.62 -3.80
C GLN A 43 -1.15 6.12 -3.65
N LEU A 44 -1.29 5.66 -2.41
CA LEU A 44 -1.93 4.39 -2.11
C LEU A 44 -3.40 4.66 -1.79
N GLU A 45 -4.29 3.93 -2.46
CA GLU A 45 -5.73 3.98 -2.23
C GLU A 45 -6.25 2.59 -1.87
N SER A 46 -7.19 2.50 -0.93
CA SER A 46 -7.94 1.28 -0.61
C SER A 46 -9.37 1.68 -0.25
N LYS A 47 -10.38 0.95 -0.75
CA LYS A 47 -11.81 1.31 -0.62
C LYS A 47 -12.11 2.78 -0.99
N ASN A 48 -11.47 3.29 -2.06
CA ASN A 48 -11.58 4.68 -2.52
C ASN A 48 -11.11 5.75 -1.50
N ILE A 49 -10.33 5.35 -0.50
CA ILE A 49 -9.73 6.25 0.48
C ILE A 49 -8.22 6.28 0.24
N ILE A 50 -7.63 7.47 0.23
CA ILE A 50 -6.17 7.64 0.20
C ILE A 50 -5.61 7.23 1.56
N ILE A 51 -4.80 6.18 1.60
CA ILE A 51 -4.20 5.65 2.82
C ILE A 51 -2.75 6.13 3.02
N SER A 52 -2.10 6.60 1.96
CA SER A 52 -0.75 7.17 1.97
C SER A 52 -0.53 7.96 0.68
N GLU A 53 0.25 9.04 0.71
CA GLU A 53 0.60 9.78 -0.51
C GLU A 53 1.94 10.49 -0.39
N THR A 54 2.54 10.75 -1.55
CA THR A 54 3.77 11.52 -1.67
C THR A 54 3.85 12.27 -3.00
N ILE A 55 4.70 13.28 -3.03
CA ILE A 55 5.19 13.92 -4.25
C ILE A 55 6.62 13.42 -4.45
N LEU A 56 7.00 13.08 -5.69
CA LEU A 56 8.34 12.53 -5.93
C LEU A 56 9.45 13.51 -5.54
N ASN A 57 10.48 12.95 -4.92
CA ASN A 57 11.74 13.65 -4.67
C ASN A 57 12.58 13.73 -5.96
N SER A 58 13.68 14.49 -5.93
CA SER A 58 14.57 14.69 -7.08
C SER A 58 15.16 13.39 -7.64
N ASP A 59 15.31 12.36 -6.81
CA ASP A 59 15.75 11.02 -7.19
C ASP A 59 14.65 10.16 -7.84
N LYS A 60 13.42 10.68 -7.91
CA LYS A 60 12.21 10.03 -8.45
C LYS A 60 11.89 8.71 -7.76
N THR A 61 12.34 8.51 -6.53
CA THR A 61 11.96 7.37 -5.68
C THR A 61 10.76 7.72 -4.82
N PHE A 62 10.06 6.68 -4.35
CA PHE A 62 8.99 6.82 -3.39
C PHE A 62 8.91 5.60 -2.48
N THR A 63 8.46 5.83 -1.26
CA THR A 63 8.07 4.80 -0.31
C THR A 63 6.75 5.22 0.30
N LEU A 64 5.74 4.37 0.20
CA LEU A 64 4.40 4.60 0.75
C LEU A 64 4.01 3.44 1.63
N SER A 65 3.37 3.74 2.76
CA SER A 65 2.77 2.72 3.60
C SER A 65 1.53 3.24 4.30
N GLY A 66 0.57 2.35 4.54
CA GLY A 66 -0.71 2.70 5.17
C GLY A 66 -1.52 1.47 5.54
N PRO A 67 -2.53 1.61 6.42
CA PRO A 67 -3.46 0.53 6.72
C PRO A 67 -4.30 0.16 5.49
N ILE A 68 -4.64 -1.11 5.33
CA ILE A 68 -5.55 -1.60 4.28
C ILE A 68 -6.92 -1.84 4.92
N PRO A 69 -7.86 -0.87 4.87
CA PRO A 69 -9.21 -1.06 5.42
C PRO A 69 -10.06 -2.07 4.64
N GLY A 70 -9.58 -2.54 3.48
CA GLY A 70 -10.21 -3.54 2.63
C GLY A 70 -9.36 -4.79 2.40
N GLU A 71 -9.70 -5.53 1.36
CA GLU A 71 -8.96 -6.75 0.98
C GLU A 71 -7.88 -6.46 -0.08
N ASP A 72 -8.01 -5.34 -0.77
CA ASP A 72 -7.18 -4.87 -1.88
C ASP A 72 -6.74 -3.42 -1.67
N PHE A 73 -5.77 -3.00 -2.49
CA PHE A 73 -5.34 -1.62 -2.60
C PHE A 73 -4.79 -1.35 -3.99
N SER A 74 -4.59 -0.08 -4.31
CA SER A 74 -4.01 0.34 -5.58
C SER A 74 -2.96 1.42 -5.37
N LEU A 75 -1.95 1.43 -6.23
CA LEU A 75 -1.01 2.53 -6.37
C LEU A 75 -1.43 3.43 -7.52
N LYS A 76 -1.78 4.67 -7.24
CA LYS A 76 -2.29 5.63 -8.21
C LYS A 76 -1.28 6.72 -8.51
N SER A 77 -1.26 7.17 -9.75
CA SER A 77 -0.51 8.34 -10.19
C SER A 77 -1.47 9.38 -10.79
N ASN A 78 -1.09 10.65 -10.65
CA ASN A 78 -1.76 11.74 -11.37
C ASN A 78 -1.38 11.82 -12.86
N PHE A 79 -0.47 10.96 -13.33
CA PHE A 79 -0.10 10.80 -14.73
C PHE A 79 -0.34 9.38 -15.20
N LYS A 80 -0.48 9.18 -16.52
CA LYS A 80 -0.70 7.86 -17.09
C LYS A 80 0.50 6.95 -16.89
N ILE A 81 0.25 5.77 -16.38
CA ILE A 81 1.17 4.64 -16.24
C ILE A 81 1.19 3.90 -17.57
N LYS A 82 2.27 4.07 -18.34
CA LYS A 82 2.46 3.40 -19.63
C LYS A 82 2.82 1.92 -19.44
N SER A 83 3.65 1.64 -18.45
CA SER A 83 4.16 0.31 -18.13
C SER A 83 4.75 0.31 -16.71
N PHE A 84 4.91 -0.87 -16.13
CA PHE A 84 5.67 -1.03 -14.90
C PHE A 84 6.52 -2.32 -14.93
N THR A 85 7.53 -2.36 -14.07
CA THR A 85 8.24 -3.59 -13.67
C THR A 85 7.97 -3.81 -12.20
N GLY A 86 7.59 -5.03 -11.81
CA GLY A 86 7.27 -5.41 -10.44
C GLY A 86 6.78 -6.84 -10.39
N ARG A 87 6.04 -7.21 -9.35
CA ARG A 87 5.34 -8.50 -9.28
C ARG A 87 4.43 -8.72 -10.48
N SER A 88 4.31 -9.99 -10.89
CA SER A 88 3.58 -10.41 -12.09
C SER A 88 2.06 -10.44 -11.95
N ASP A 89 1.55 -10.41 -10.72
CA ASP A 89 0.11 -10.45 -10.41
C ASP A 89 -0.55 -9.06 -10.36
N LEU A 90 0.26 -8.01 -10.47
CA LEU A 90 -0.21 -6.62 -10.53
C LEU A 90 -0.74 -6.27 -11.91
N LYS A 91 -1.70 -5.35 -11.98
CA LYS A 91 -2.35 -4.94 -13.24
C LYS A 91 -2.51 -3.44 -13.32
N ILE A 92 -2.33 -2.88 -14.51
CA ILE A 92 -2.67 -1.48 -14.78
C ILE A 92 -4.19 -1.40 -15.01
N THR A 93 -4.85 -0.42 -14.39
CA THR A 93 -6.27 -0.13 -14.60
C THR A 93 -6.54 0.35 -16.03
N GLU A 94 -7.79 0.25 -16.49
CA GLU A 94 -8.16 0.63 -17.86
C GLU A 94 -7.89 2.12 -18.17
N ASP A 95 -8.07 3.01 -17.19
CA ASP A 95 -7.75 4.44 -17.32
C ASP A 95 -6.24 4.73 -17.33
N SER A 96 -5.42 3.70 -17.07
CA SER A 96 -3.98 3.75 -16.93
C SER A 96 -3.48 4.67 -15.81
N LEU A 97 -4.29 4.95 -14.78
CA LEU A 97 -3.88 5.82 -13.67
C LEU A 97 -3.44 5.05 -12.43
N SER A 98 -3.74 3.75 -12.35
CA SER A 98 -3.46 2.94 -11.17
C SER A 98 -2.85 1.59 -11.50
N ILE A 99 -2.13 1.03 -10.53
CA ILE A 99 -1.75 -0.38 -10.47
C ILE A 99 -2.54 -1.04 -9.35
N GLU A 100 -3.28 -2.09 -9.67
CA GLU A 100 -4.07 -2.86 -8.73
C GLU A 100 -3.23 -3.95 -8.08
N PHE A 101 -3.33 -4.03 -6.75
CA PHE A 101 -2.76 -5.10 -5.95
C PHE A 101 -3.89 -6.07 -5.60
N PRO A 102 -3.76 -7.37 -5.95
CA PRO A 102 -4.81 -8.33 -5.70
C PRO A 102 -4.98 -8.60 -4.20
N LYS A 103 -6.12 -9.20 -3.85
CA LYS A 103 -6.41 -9.59 -2.48
C LYS A 103 -5.27 -10.37 -1.83
N GLY A 104 -4.88 -9.97 -0.62
CA GLY A 104 -3.84 -10.61 0.16
C GLY A 104 -2.41 -10.17 -0.20
N ALA A 105 -2.23 -9.34 -1.24
CA ALA A 105 -0.99 -8.61 -1.42
C ALA A 105 -0.90 -7.48 -0.37
N ASN A 106 0.31 -7.23 0.12
CA ASN A 106 0.58 -6.21 1.13
C ASN A 106 1.93 -5.50 0.92
N TYR A 107 2.84 -6.05 0.09
CA TYR A 107 4.10 -5.39 -0.21
C TYR A 107 4.54 -5.50 -1.67
N GLU A 108 5.31 -4.50 -2.10
CA GLU A 108 6.16 -4.46 -3.29
C GLU A 108 7.35 -3.53 -3.01
N ASN A 109 8.57 -4.00 -3.22
CA ASN A 109 9.79 -3.28 -2.79
C ASN A 109 10.69 -2.84 -3.95
N ALA A 110 10.34 -3.17 -5.19
CA ALA A 110 11.16 -2.84 -6.36
C ALA A 110 10.30 -2.42 -7.56
N LEU A 111 9.25 -1.63 -7.32
CA LEU A 111 8.37 -1.17 -8.39
C LEU A 111 9.05 -0.11 -9.26
N GLU A 112 9.10 -0.33 -10.57
CA GLU A 112 9.53 0.69 -11.53
C GLU A 112 8.34 1.15 -12.36
N LEU A 113 7.96 2.42 -12.26
CA LEU A 113 6.86 2.99 -13.04
C LEU A 113 7.38 3.76 -14.24
N LYS A 114 6.76 3.61 -15.40
CA LYS A 114 6.98 4.48 -16.55
C LYS A 114 5.78 5.39 -16.77
N LEU A 115 5.94 6.68 -16.49
CA LEU A 115 4.85 7.66 -16.60
C LEU A 115 4.96 8.51 -17.85
N VAL A 116 3.80 8.81 -18.43
CA VAL A 116 3.62 9.72 -19.57
C VAL A 116 2.57 10.78 -19.27
N LYS A 117 2.69 11.92 -19.94
CA LYS A 117 1.75 13.04 -19.82
C LYS A 117 0.38 12.68 -20.42
#